data_AF-A0A151GBJ4-F1
#
_entry.id   AF-A0A151GBJ4-F1
#
_cell.length_a   1.000
_cell.length_b   1.000
_cell.length_c   1.000
_cell.angle_alpha   90.00
_cell.angle_beta   90.00
_cell.angle_gamma   90.00
#
_symmetry.space_group_name_H-M   'P 1'
#
loop_
_entity.id
_entity.type
_entity.pdbx_description
1 polymer ?
#
loop_
_entity_poly.entity_id
_entity_poly.type
_entity_poly.pdbx_seq_one_letter_code
_entity_poly.pdbx_strand_id
1 'polypeptide(L)'
;MGGSAFSSGSHPLSTPRMPKPVYEKVKASCHERLKELYDCVATPVHGPAKDDFGDVDIMLARPKHDDQTLLRSLEVIGNALGAVQSLLSETSFSNYALPWPASISDPADGATTEERHVQVDVRIFGTLDEMNWMLFKHAHGDVWNILGSTIRPYGLTIDETALWLRVPEIEKKNRKLAKVFLTSEPDDVIEFLGLPTGECWNQPFDSLEAMYEYVSCCRMMWVPPPSLNGDVGRGGGAEAGAEDRKIRTSNDRRRMKGRPAFRKWFDDFHVQCRKEGRFAEQKTTREAITKEALTRFNAEAEFNHRRDAFVQQTVPVSNHIMVLEEAPALG
;
A
#
# COMPACT_ATOMS: atom_id res chain seq x y z
N MET A 1 -3.94 1.98 -11.70
CA MET A 1 -5.12 2.83 -11.91
C MET A 1 -6.31 1.93 -11.69
N GLY A 2 -7.26 2.32 -10.83
CA GLY A 2 -8.56 1.63 -10.69
C GLY A 2 -9.60 2.25 -11.63
N GLY A 3 -10.88 1.91 -11.44
CA GLY A 3 -11.97 2.33 -12.33
C GLY A 3 -12.20 1.44 -13.56
N SER A 4 -11.87 0.15 -13.49
CA SER A 4 -12.03 -0.80 -14.61
C SER A 4 -12.86 -2.03 -14.24
N ALA A 5 -13.62 -1.97 -13.15
CA ALA A 5 -14.41 -3.13 -12.69
C ALA A 5 -15.50 -3.50 -13.71
N PHE A 6 -16.03 -2.51 -14.44
CA PHE A 6 -17.13 -2.68 -15.40
C PHE A 6 -16.69 -2.67 -16.87
N SER A 7 -15.38 -2.58 -17.16
CA SER A 7 -14.88 -2.49 -18.54
C SER A 7 -14.90 -3.81 -19.31
N SER A 8 -15.25 -4.91 -18.66
CA SER A 8 -15.29 -6.25 -19.23
C SER A 8 -16.44 -7.06 -18.64
N GLY A 9 -16.96 -8.03 -19.38
CA GLY A 9 -18.05 -8.90 -18.94
C GLY A 9 -19.15 -9.03 -19.98
N SER A 10 -20.29 -9.59 -19.60
CA SER A 10 -21.45 -9.77 -20.48
C SER A 10 -22.14 -8.45 -20.83
N HIS A 11 -22.07 -7.46 -19.95
CA HIS A 11 -22.63 -6.13 -20.12
C HIS A 11 -21.59 -5.09 -19.65
N PRO A 12 -20.60 -4.75 -20.50
CA PRO A 12 -19.59 -3.77 -20.15
C PRO A 12 -20.20 -2.35 -20.13
N LEU A 13 -19.76 -1.53 -19.18
CA LEU A 13 -20.16 -0.13 -19.07
C LEU A 13 -19.00 0.82 -19.35
N SER A 14 -19.30 1.92 -20.04
CA SER A 14 -18.34 3.01 -20.25
C SER A 14 -18.13 3.77 -18.94
N THR A 15 -16.94 3.60 -18.34
CA THR A 15 -16.52 4.22 -17.07
C THR A 15 -15.28 5.10 -17.30
N PRO A 16 -15.41 6.22 -18.02
CA PRO A 16 -14.28 7.09 -18.32
C PRO A 16 -13.73 7.75 -17.06
N ARG A 17 -12.48 8.26 -17.16
CA ARG A 17 -11.87 9.02 -16.06
C ARG A 17 -12.70 10.27 -15.76
N MET A 18 -13.00 10.50 -14.49
CA MET A 18 -13.74 11.64 -13.97
C MET A 18 -12.82 12.85 -13.80
N PRO A 19 -13.19 14.02 -14.34
CA PRO A 19 -12.62 15.30 -13.91
C PRO A 19 -12.93 15.58 -12.44
N LYS A 20 -12.09 16.39 -11.77
CA LYS A 20 -12.26 16.73 -10.34
C LYS A 20 -13.67 17.21 -9.95
N PRO A 21 -14.35 18.11 -10.71
CA PRO A 21 -15.72 18.52 -10.35
C PRO A 21 -16.73 17.37 -10.34
N VAL A 22 -16.61 16.42 -11.26
CA VAL A 22 -17.46 15.22 -11.31
C VAL A 22 -17.17 14.33 -10.10
N TYR A 23 -15.88 14.07 -9.85
CA TYR A 23 -15.44 13.27 -8.72
C TYR A 23 -15.98 13.80 -7.38
N GLU A 24 -15.77 15.08 -7.09
CA GLU A 24 -16.21 15.68 -5.81
C GLU A 24 -17.74 15.67 -5.67
N LYS A 25 -18.47 15.90 -6.77
CA LYS A 25 -19.94 15.83 -6.75
C LYS A 25 -20.44 14.41 -6.45
N VAL A 26 -19.88 13.40 -7.12
CA VAL A 26 -20.25 11.99 -6.90
C VAL A 26 -19.90 11.58 -5.47
N LYS A 27 -18.68 11.88 -5.01
CA LYS A 27 -18.23 11.61 -3.64
C LYS A 27 -19.17 12.23 -2.60
N ALA A 28 -19.50 13.52 -2.74
CA ALA A 28 -20.39 14.21 -1.80
C ALA A 28 -21.79 13.56 -1.75
N SER A 29 -22.40 13.30 -2.91
CA SER A 29 -23.71 12.65 -3.01
C SER A 29 -23.71 11.24 -2.41
N CYS A 30 -22.65 10.46 -2.66
CA CYS A 30 -22.52 9.12 -2.08
C CYS A 30 -22.37 9.21 -0.56
N HIS A 31 -21.53 10.12 -0.06
CA HIS A 31 -21.34 10.32 1.38
C HIS A 31 -22.64 10.70 2.09
N GLU A 32 -23.42 11.61 1.52
CA GLU A 32 -24.72 12.02 2.06
C GLU A 32 -25.67 10.83 2.23
N ARG A 33 -25.85 10.04 1.17
CA ARG A 33 -26.73 8.86 1.17
C ARG A 33 -26.24 7.77 2.12
N LEU A 34 -24.95 7.50 2.14
CA LEU A 34 -24.39 6.43 2.98
C LEU A 34 -24.37 6.78 4.46
N LYS A 35 -24.34 8.08 4.81
CA LYS A 35 -24.49 8.54 6.20
C LYS A 35 -25.89 8.27 6.77
N GLU A 36 -26.89 7.98 5.95
CA GLU A 36 -28.19 7.50 6.43
C GLU A 36 -28.10 6.04 6.94
N LEU A 37 -27.15 5.27 6.44
CA LEU A 37 -27.00 3.83 6.70
C LEU A 37 -25.87 3.50 7.70
N TYR A 38 -24.81 4.32 7.74
CA TYR A 38 -23.61 4.11 8.56
C TYR A 38 -23.24 5.38 9.33
N ASP A 39 -22.74 5.23 10.56
CA ASP A 39 -22.22 6.36 11.34
C ASP A 39 -20.86 6.84 10.83
N CYS A 40 -20.06 5.93 10.26
CA CYS A 40 -18.74 6.25 9.73
C CYS A 40 -18.71 6.04 8.21
N VAL A 41 -18.52 7.13 7.48
CA VAL A 41 -18.36 7.15 6.03
C VAL A 41 -17.14 8.00 5.68
N ALA A 42 -16.16 7.41 5.01
CA ALA A 42 -14.90 8.08 4.72
C ALA A 42 -14.34 7.69 3.35
N THR A 43 -13.46 8.53 2.80
CA THR A 43 -12.70 8.28 1.57
C THR A 43 -11.24 8.57 1.85
N PRO A 44 -10.29 7.72 1.44
CA PRO A 44 -8.86 7.98 1.62
C PRO A 44 -8.45 9.31 0.97
N VAL A 45 -7.53 10.02 1.63
CA VAL A 45 -6.95 11.24 1.07
C VAL A 45 -6.22 10.89 -0.23
N HIS A 46 -6.49 11.64 -1.32
CA HIS A 46 -5.84 11.36 -2.60
C HIS A 46 -4.38 11.81 -2.64
N GLY A 47 -3.63 11.25 -3.59
CA GLY A 47 -2.30 11.74 -3.91
C GLY A 47 -2.33 13.16 -4.50
N PRO A 48 -1.24 13.91 -4.37
CA PRO A 48 -1.12 15.27 -4.92
C PRO A 48 -1.23 15.27 -6.46
N ALA A 49 -1.63 16.42 -7.02
CA ALA A 49 -1.63 16.70 -8.46
C ALA A 49 -2.38 15.67 -9.33
N LYS A 50 -3.48 15.10 -8.79
CA LYS A 50 -4.34 14.19 -9.54
C LYS A 50 -5.39 15.00 -10.31
N ASP A 51 -5.26 15.04 -11.63
CA ASP A 51 -6.15 15.81 -12.51
C ASP A 51 -7.45 15.05 -12.84
N ASP A 52 -7.41 13.72 -12.75
CA ASP A 52 -8.56 12.84 -13.01
C ASP A 52 -8.64 11.63 -12.06
N PHE A 53 -9.81 10.98 -12.03
CA PHE A 53 -10.15 9.90 -11.10
C PHE A 53 -10.81 8.74 -11.85
N GLY A 54 -10.51 7.49 -11.48
CA GLY A 54 -11.13 6.32 -12.14
C GLY A 54 -12.38 5.84 -11.41
N ASP A 55 -12.37 6.06 -10.11
CA ASP A 55 -13.24 5.47 -9.12
C ASP A 55 -13.35 6.40 -7.92
N VAL A 56 -14.43 6.21 -7.15
CA VAL A 56 -14.61 6.78 -5.82
C VAL A 56 -14.51 5.65 -4.79
N ASP A 57 -13.41 5.59 -4.04
CA ASP A 57 -13.27 4.68 -2.91
C ASP A 57 -14.01 5.21 -1.67
N ILE A 58 -14.91 4.40 -1.10
CA ILE A 58 -15.65 4.72 0.13
C ILE A 58 -15.51 3.58 1.13
N MET A 59 -15.17 3.94 2.35
CA MET A 59 -15.02 3.02 3.49
C MET A 59 -16.13 3.29 4.49
N LEU A 60 -16.74 2.21 4.99
CA LEU A 60 -17.90 2.23 5.88
C LEU A 60 -17.62 1.44 7.14
N ALA A 61 -18.04 1.96 8.29
CA ALA A 61 -18.04 1.25 9.57
C ALA A 61 -19.21 1.72 10.44
N ARG A 62 -19.53 0.95 11.48
CA ARG A 62 -20.65 1.22 12.42
C ARG A 62 -21.99 1.33 11.69
N PRO A 63 -22.55 0.20 11.18
CA PRO A 63 -23.88 0.20 10.59
C PRO A 63 -24.91 0.67 11.62
N LYS A 64 -25.86 1.49 11.18
CA LYS A 64 -26.96 1.97 12.04
C LYS A 64 -28.01 0.90 12.33
N HIS A 65 -28.03 -0.16 11.52
CA HIS A 65 -28.90 -1.31 11.66
C HIS A 65 -28.04 -2.57 11.51
N ASP A 66 -27.92 -3.36 12.57
CA ASP A 66 -26.96 -4.47 12.67
C ASP A 66 -27.57 -5.85 12.31
N ASP A 67 -28.85 -5.89 11.95
CA ASP A 67 -29.61 -7.13 11.76
C ASP A 67 -29.55 -7.71 10.34
N GLN A 68 -28.66 -7.19 9.46
CA GLN A 68 -28.60 -7.59 8.05
C GLN A 68 -27.37 -8.45 7.75
N THR A 69 -27.55 -9.44 6.87
CA THR A 69 -26.41 -10.17 6.30
C THR A 69 -25.55 -9.23 5.46
N LEU A 70 -24.23 -9.52 5.36
CA LEU A 70 -23.31 -8.70 4.57
C LEU A 70 -23.79 -8.47 3.13
N LEU A 71 -24.21 -9.54 2.44
CA LEU A 71 -24.74 -9.44 1.08
C LEU A 71 -25.93 -8.49 1.00
N ARG A 72 -26.84 -8.56 1.98
CA ARG A 72 -28.01 -7.68 2.03
C ARG A 72 -27.61 -6.22 2.27
N SER A 73 -26.64 -5.97 3.13
CA SER A 73 -26.09 -4.63 3.35
C SER A 73 -25.50 -4.05 2.07
N LEU A 74 -24.78 -4.86 1.28
CA LEU A 74 -24.22 -4.44 -0.01
C LEU A 74 -25.31 -4.14 -1.06
N GLU A 75 -26.41 -4.89 -1.08
CA GLU A 75 -27.57 -4.59 -1.94
C GLU A 75 -28.26 -3.29 -1.55
N VAL A 76 -28.48 -3.07 -0.24
CA VAL A 76 -29.09 -1.84 0.27
C VAL A 76 -28.24 -0.62 -0.06
N ILE A 77 -26.91 -0.72 0.06
CA ILE A 77 -25.96 0.31 -0.38
C ILE A 77 -26.14 0.62 -1.87
N GLY A 78 -26.15 -0.41 -2.73
CA GLY A 78 -26.30 -0.22 -4.18
C GLY A 78 -27.59 0.50 -4.54
N ASN A 79 -28.71 0.12 -3.90
CA ASN A 79 -30.00 0.77 -4.08
C ASN A 79 -29.99 2.23 -3.59
N ALA A 80 -29.44 2.50 -2.41
CA ALA A 80 -29.35 3.85 -1.86
C ALA A 80 -28.52 4.81 -2.75
N LEU A 81 -27.46 4.28 -3.36
CA LEU A 81 -26.60 4.99 -4.30
C LEU A 81 -27.23 5.18 -5.69
N GLY A 82 -28.32 4.48 -6.01
CA GLY A 82 -28.91 4.49 -7.35
C GLY A 82 -28.03 3.81 -8.39
N ALA A 83 -27.33 2.74 -7.99
CA ALA A 83 -26.46 1.98 -8.88
C ALA A 83 -27.28 1.32 -10.01
N VAL A 84 -26.85 1.50 -11.26
CA VAL A 84 -27.45 0.82 -12.42
C VAL A 84 -26.90 -0.60 -12.59
N GLN A 85 -25.71 -0.85 -12.06
CA GLN A 85 -25.09 -2.16 -12.03
C GLN A 85 -24.23 -2.30 -10.76
N SER A 86 -24.23 -3.50 -10.18
CA SER A 86 -23.48 -3.83 -8.98
C SER A 86 -22.66 -5.09 -9.20
N LEU A 87 -21.40 -5.08 -8.79
CA LEU A 87 -20.53 -6.26 -8.70
C LEU A 87 -20.28 -6.52 -7.22
N LEU A 88 -21.09 -7.41 -6.66
CA LEU A 88 -21.04 -7.79 -5.26
C LEU A 88 -20.06 -8.94 -5.06
N SER A 89 -19.22 -8.82 -4.04
CA SER A 89 -18.35 -9.90 -3.58
C SER A 89 -18.98 -10.57 -2.35
N GLU A 90 -18.63 -11.83 -2.09
CA GLU A 90 -18.86 -12.44 -0.77
C GLU A 90 -17.96 -11.82 0.31
N THR A 91 -16.94 -11.05 -0.09
CA THR A 91 -16.13 -10.22 0.81
C THR A 91 -16.84 -8.89 1.10
N SER A 92 -16.35 -8.14 2.09
CA SER A 92 -16.89 -6.83 2.45
C SER A 92 -16.59 -5.71 1.44
N PHE A 93 -16.28 -6.05 0.19
CA PHE A 93 -15.91 -5.13 -0.89
C PHE A 93 -16.86 -5.28 -2.08
N SER A 94 -17.37 -4.17 -2.61
CA SER A 94 -18.25 -4.15 -3.77
C SER A 94 -17.91 -2.99 -4.70
N ASN A 95 -18.29 -3.13 -5.97
CA ASN A 95 -18.13 -2.09 -6.98
C ASN A 95 -19.53 -1.75 -7.51
N TYR A 96 -19.81 -0.47 -7.68
CA TYR A 96 -21.08 0.04 -8.20
C TYR A 96 -20.84 0.94 -9.39
N ALA A 97 -21.67 0.81 -10.42
CA ALA A 97 -21.74 1.75 -11.52
C ALA A 97 -22.93 2.68 -11.30
N LEU A 98 -22.68 3.98 -11.23
CA LEU A 98 -23.70 5.02 -11.09
C LEU A 98 -23.78 5.82 -12.41
N PRO A 99 -24.93 6.41 -12.74
CA PRO A 99 -25.04 7.30 -13.89
C PRO A 99 -24.09 8.50 -13.78
N TRP A 100 -23.54 8.95 -14.91
CA TRP A 100 -22.78 10.20 -14.94
C TRP A 100 -23.66 11.40 -14.52
N PRO A 101 -23.17 12.31 -13.67
CA PRO A 101 -23.98 13.45 -13.21
C PRO A 101 -24.39 14.38 -14.37
N ALA A 102 -25.69 14.42 -14.70
CA ALA A 102 -26.24 15.21 -15.81
C ALA A 102 -25.96 16.73 -15.72
N SER A 103 -25.73 17.24 -14.51
CA SER A 103 -25.49 18.67 -14.25
C SER A 103 -24.08 19.16 -14.61
N ILE A 104 -23.15 18.26 -14.96
CA ILE A 104 -21.78 18.61 -15.32
C ILE A 104 -21.57 18.18 -16.77
N SER A 105 -21.91 19.07 -17.69
CA SER A 105 -21.57 18.95 -19.12
C SER A 105 -20.06 19.09 -19.27
N ASP A 106 -19.43 18.17 -19.98
CA ASP A 106 -17.99 18.25 -20.25
C ASP A 106 -17.77 19.24 -21.42
N PRO A 107 -16.72 20.07 -21.40
CA PRO A 107 -16.34 20.89 -22.56
C PRO A 107 -16.02 20.07 -23.82
N ALA A 108 -15.83 18.76 -23.67
CA ALA A 108 -15.59 17.78 -24.73
C ALA A 108 -16.89 17.13 -25.25
N ASP A 109 -18.05 17.75 -25.07
CA ASP A 109 -19.37 17.32 -25.60
C ASP A 109 -19.46 17.44 -27.14
N GLY A 110 -18.41 17.00 -27.85
CA GLY A 110 -18.49 16.55 -29.23
C GLY A 110 -19.12 15.15 -29.27
N ALA A 111 -20.45 15.11 -29.29
CA ALA A 111 -21.25 14.04 -29.90
C ALA A 111 -20.84 12.56 -29.61
N THR A 112 -20.62 12.18 -28.35
CA THR A 112 -20.60 10.74 -28.00
C THR A 112 -21.98 10.32 -27.48
N THR A 113 -22.62 9.39 -28.18
CA THR A 113 -23.95 8.82 -27.86
C THR A 113 -23.93 7.73 -26.77
N GLU A 114 -22.77 7.44 -26.18
CA GLU A 114 -22.61 6.38 -25.19
C GLU A 114 -22.96 6.88 -23.78
N GLU A 115 -23.84 6.14 -23.08
CA GLU A 115 -24.17 6.40 -21.69
C GLU A 115 -22.94 6.21 -20.81
N ARG A 116 -22.49 7.30 -20.19
CA ARG A 116 -21.34 7.34 -19.29
C ARG A 116 -21.75 6.97 -17.87
N HIS A 117 -20.86 6.26 -17.19
CA HIS A 117 -21.03 5.84 -15.82
C HIS A 117 -19.80 6.21 -14.98
N VAL A 118 -20.00 6.30 -13.67
CA VAL A 118 -18.93 6.46 -12.68
C VAL A 118 -18.82 5.19 -11.85
N GLN A 119 -17.59 4.78 -11.53
CA GLN A 119 -17.34 3.65 -10.64
C GLN A 119 -17.23 4.13 -9.19
N VAL A 120 -17.93 3.47 -8.28
CA VAL A 120 -17.83 3.67 -6.83
C VAL A 120 -17.49 2.34 -6.17
N ASP A 121 -16.38 2.31 -5.47
CA ASP A 121 -15.88 1.12 -4.77
C ASP A 121 -16.17 1.30 -3.28
N VAL A 122 -16.90 0.34 -2.69
CA VAL A 122 -17.30 0.42 -1.28
C VAL A 122 -16.69 -0.74 -0.51
N ARG A 123 -16.14 -0.46 0.67
CA ARG A 123 -15.67 -1.46 1.61
C ARG A 123 -16.30 -1.28 2.99
N ILE A 124 -16.91 -2.33 3.52
CA ILE A 124 -17.44 -2.37 4.90
C ILE A 124 -16.38 -2.97 5.83
N PHE A 125 -16.20 -2.35 6.99
CA PHE A 125 -15.26 -2.77 8.03
C PHE A 125 -15.99 -3.20 9.29
N GLY A 126 -15.46 -4.22 9.98
CA GLY A 126 -16.03 -4.72 11.22
C GLY A 126 -15.76 -3.78 12.39
N THR A 127 -14.63 -3.09 12.37
CA THR A 127 -14.24 -2.13 13.41
C THR A 127 -13.81 -0.79 12.82
N LEU A 128 -13.85 0.27 13.66
CA LEU A 128 -13.35 1.58 13.27
C LEU A 128 -11.82 1.55 13.06
N ASP A 129 -11.09 0.74 13.83
CA ASP A 129 -9.63 0.66 13.77
C ASP A 129 -9.16 0.05 12.44
N GLU A 130 -9.82 -1.01 11.96
CA GLU A 130 -9.57 -1.58 10.63
C GLU A 130 -9.83 -0.56 9.52
N MET A 131 -10.92 0.22 9.65
CA MET A 131 -11.25 1.28 8.68
C MET A 131 -10.18 2.37 8.69
N ASN A 132 -9.77 2.85 9.86
CA ASN A 132 -8.75 3.89 10.02
C ASN A 132 -7.40 3.43 9.47
N TRP A 133 -7.01 2.19 9.74
CA TRP A 133 -5.81 1.61 9.15
C TRP A 133 -5.85 1.63 7.62
N MET A 134 -6.99 1.25 7.03
CA MET A 134 -7.15 1.26 5.58
C MET A 134 -7.16 2.67 4.98
N LEU A 135 -7.78 3.65 5.63
CA LEU A 135 -7.71 5.06 5.23
C LEU A 135 -6.25 5.53 5.23
N PHE A 136 -5.51 5.25 6.30
CA PHE A 136 -4.09 5.57 6.42
C PHE A 136 -3.24 4.89 5.34
N LYS A 137 -3.45 3.58 5.12
CA LYS A 137 -2.67 2.77 4.18
C LYS A 137 -2.89 3.17 2.72
N HIS A 138 -4.05 3.72 2.39
CA HIS A 138 -4.42 4.16 1.05
C HIS A 138 -4.35 5.67 0.85
N ALA A 139 -4.06 6.44 1.90
CA ALA A 139 -3.84 7.87 1.80
C ALA A 139 -2.66 8.23 0.90
N HIS A 140 -2.78 9.38 0.24
CA HIS A 140 -1.77 10.04 -0.59
C HIS A 140 -1.26 9.21 -1.77
N GLY A 141 -2.02 8.20 -2.21
CA GLY A 141 -1.71 7.42 -3.41
C GLY A 141 -0.43 6.60 -3.32
N ASP A 142 0.70 7.17 -3.73
CA ASP A 142 1.99 6.46 -3.82
C ASP A 142 2.89 6.59 -2.59
N VAL A 143 2.52 7.39 -1.58
CA VAL A 143 3.30 7.55 -0.33
C VAL A 143 3.74 6.20 0.24
N TRP A 144 2.81 5.26 0.43
CA TRP A 144 3.15 3.94 0.98
C TRP A 144 3.92 3.04 0.04
N ASN A 145 3.82 3.24 -1.27
CA ASN A 145 4.69 2.53 -2.21
C ASN A 145 6.13 3.01 -2.05
N ILE A 146 6.32 4.33 -1.91
CA ILE A 146 7.63 4.95 -1.71
C ILE A 146 8.21 4.59 -0.34
N LEU A 147 7.51 4.91 0.75
CA LEU A 147 7.91 4.55 2.11
C LEU A 147 8.17 3.05 2.24
N GLY A 148 7.29 2.22 1.68
CA GLY A 148 7.47 0.77 1.67
C GLY A 148 8.75 0.31 0.96
N SER A 149 9.25 1.06 -0.01
CA SER A 149 10.56 0.79 -0.64
C SER A 149 11.74 1.27 0.22
N THR A 150 11.57 2.37 0.96
CA THR A 150 12.56 2.95 1.88
C THR A 150 12.77 2.09 3.12
N ILE A 151 11.71 1.58 3.75
CA ILE A 151 11.79 0.87 5.05
C ILE A 151 12.09 -0.63 4.89
N ARG A 152 11.85 -1.19 3.70
CA ARG A 152 11.99 -2.63 3.44
C ARG A 152 13.41 -3.18 3.62
N PRO A 153 14.50 -2.51 3.21
CA PRO A 153 15.86 -2.95 3.52
C PRO A 153 16.09 -3.19 5.02
N TYR A 154 15.38 -2.45 5.87
CA TYR A 154 15.44 -2.53 7.33
C TYR A 154 14.51 -3.60 7.93
N GLY A 155 13.91 -4.45 7.09
CA GLY A 155 13.07 -5.55 7.54
C GLY A 155 11.62 -5.17 7.86
N LEU A 156 11.24 -3.91 7.68
CA LEU A 156 9.88 -3.46 7.90
C LEU A 156 9.01 -3.67 6.65
N THR A 157 7.75 -4.00 6.85
CA THR A 157 6.77 -4.12 5.78
C THR A 157 5.42 -3.69 6.32
N ILE A 158 4.69 -2.92 5.52
CA ILE A 158 3.30 -2.57 5.81
C ILE A 158 2.39 -3.31 4.82
N ASP A 159 1.21 -3.73 5.27
CA ASP A 159 0.15 -4.26 4.40
C ASP A 159 -1.23 -3.70 4.80
N GLU A 160 -2.30 -4.31 4.29
CA GLU A 160 -3.67 -3.87 4.55
C GLU A 160 -4.14 -4.09 6.00
N THR A 161 -3.31 -4.65 6.89
CA THR A 161 -3.71 -4.87 8.28
C THR A 161 -2.76 -4.31 9.33
N ALA A 162 -1.45 -4.28 9.07
CA ALA A 162 -0.50 -3.79 10.08
C ALA A 162 0.88 -3.41 9.52
N LEU A 163 1.69 -2.81 10.39
CA LEU A 163 3.14 -2.76 10.26
C LEU A 163 3.73 -4.05 10.84
N TRP A 164 4.68 -4.65 10.12
CA TRP A 164 5.32 -5.90 10.48
C TRP A 164 6.84 -5.78 10.39
N LEU A 165 7.51 -6.55 11.25
CA LEU A 165 8.94 -6.83 11.18
C LEU A 165 9.17 -8.20 10.55
N ARG A 166 10.18 -8.33 9.69
CA ARG A 166 10.54 -9.58 9.02
C ARG A 166 11.73 -10.26 9.68
N VAL A 167 11.56 -11.52 10.08
CA VAL A 167 12.63 -12.40 10.54
C VAL A 167 13.56 -12.74 9.35
N PRO A 168 14.83 -12.27 9.34
CA PRO A 168 15.74 -12.42 8.19
C PRO A 168 15.96 -13.87 7.74
N GLU A 169 16.04 -14.80 8.69
CA GLU A 169 16.28 -16.23 8.48
C GLU A 169 15.14 -16.90 7.72
N ILE A 170 13.92 -16.41 7.92
CA ILE A 170 12.70 -16.94 7.33
C ILE A 170 12.40 -16.24 6.00
N GLU A 171 12.66 -14.93 5.89
CA GLU A 171 12.21 -14.07 4.80
C GLU A 171 12.57 -14.58 3.40
N LYS A 172 13.79 -15.13 3.23
CA LYS A 172 14.25 -15.67 1.94
C LYS A 172 13.48 -16.91 1.47
N LYS A 173 12.95 -17.70 2.41
CA LYS A 173 12.27 -18.97 2.15
C LYS A 173 10.74 -18.80 2.20
N ASN A 174 10.22 -18.07 3.18
CA ASN A 174 8.79 -17.83 3.34
C ASN A 174 8.50 -16.42 3.86
N ARG A 175 8.20 -15.51 2.93
CA ARG A 175 7.92 -14.10 3.22
C ARG A 175 6.65 -13.88 4.04
N LYS A 176 5.67 -14.77 4.01
CA LYS A 176 4.43 -14.64 4.80
C LYS A 176 4.71 -15.03 6.25
N LEU A 177 5.36 -16.17 6.45
CA LEU A 177 5.72 -16.69 7.79
C LEU A 177 6.67 -15.74 8.54
N ALA A 178 7.54 -15.04 7.82
CA ALA A 178 8.52 -14.13 8.40
C ALA A 178 7.92 -12.90 9.12
N LYS A 179 6.63 -12.58 8.98
CA LYS A 179 6.03 -11.32 9.45
C LYS A 179 5.64 -11.34 10.92
N VAL A 180 6.42 -10.76 11.82
CA VAL A 180 6.06 -10.50 13.22
C VAL A 180 5.26 -9.20 13.30
N PHE A 181 4.11 -9.23 13.97
CA PHE A 181 3.25 -8.05 14.15
C PHE A 181 3.97 -7.00 15.00
N LEU A 182 3.89 -5.73 14.62
CA LEU A 182 4.37 -4.62 15.44
C LEU A 182 3.20 -3.78 15.95
N THR A 183 2.43 -3.20 15.04
CA THR A 183 1.30 -2.33 15.38
C THR A 183 0.33 -2.20 14.22
N SER A 184 -0.95 -1.98 14.53
CA SER A 184 -2.01 -1.57 13.62
C SER A 184 -2.45 -0.12 13.88
N GLU A 185 -1.69 0.64 14.68
CA GLU A 185 -1.98 2.03 15.01
C GLU A 185 -1.20 2.98 14.09
N PRO A 186 -1.88 3.81 13.27
CA PRO A 186 -1.20 4.74 12.35
C PRO A 186 -0.19 5.67 13.02
N ASP A 187 -0.52 6.20 14.19
CA ASP A 187 0.34 7.16 14.90
C ASP A 187 1.65 6.52 15.37
N ASP A 188 1.59 5.29 15.88
CA ASP A 188 2.79 4.52 16.23
C ASP A 188 3.68 4.28 15.02
N VAL A 189 3.09 4.04 13.84
CA VAL A 189 3.85 3.87 12.60
C VAL A 189 4.55 5.18 12.21
N ILE A 190 3.82 6.30 12.22
CA ILE A 190 4.38 7.62 11.87
C ILE A 190 5.54 7.96 12.82
N GLU A 191 5.32 7.83 14.13
CA GLU A 191 6.32 8.10 15.16
C GLU A 191 7.54 7.18 15.00
N PHE A 192 7.32 5.87 14.85
CA PHE A 192 8.41 4.91 14.71
C PHE A 192 9.21 5.07 13.41
N LEU A 193 8.60 5.56 12.34
CA LEU A 193 9.32 5.90 11.11
C LEU A 193 10.05 7.26 11.18
N GLY A 194 9.82 8.03 12.26
CA GLY A 194 10.38 9.37 12.44
C GLY A 194 9.77 10.40 11.51
N LEU A 195 8.54 10.17 11.04
CA LEU A 195 7.84 11.09 10.16
C LEU A 195 7.16 12.20 10.98
N PRO A 196 7.09 13.44 10.47
CA PRO A 196 6.38 14.51 11.14
C PRO A 196 4.90 14.16 11.32
N THR A 197 4.38 14.32 12.54
CA THR A 197 2.93 14.30 12.78
C THR A 197 2.32 15.62 12.31
N GLY A 198 1.07 15.59 11.84
CA GLY A 198 0.39 16.81 11.44
C GLY A 198 -0.76 16.60 10.48
N GLU A 199 -1.31 17.71 10.00
CA GLU A 199 -2.53 17.74 9.18
C GLU A 199 -2.37 17.10 7.80
N CYS A 200 -1.13 16.79 7.39
CA CYS A 200 -0.86 16.16 6.11
C CYS A 200 -1.60 14.83 5.92
N TRP A 201 -1.99 14.11 6.99
CA TRP A 201 -2.80 12.88 6.87
C TRP A 201 -4.30 13.12 6.77
N ASN A 202 -4.75 14.37 6.90
CA ASN A 202 -6.15 14.78 6.78
C ASN A 202 -6.43 15.51 5.47
N GLN A 203 -5.39 15.99 4.76
CA GLN A 203 -5.52 16.76 3.53
C GLN A 203 -4.47 16.36 2.48
N PRO A 204 -4.77 16.43 1.18
CA PRO A 204 -3.77 16.14 0.16
C PRO A 204 -2.56 17.08 0.27
N PHE A 205 -1.36 16.57 -0.04
CA PHE A 205 -0.20 17.43 -0.26
C PHE A 205 -0.44 18.39 -1.42
N ASP A 206 0.12 19.60 -1.34
CA ASP A 206 0.00 20.61 -2.40
C ASP A 206 0.66 20.16 -3.72
N SER A 207 1.72 19.37 -3.63
CA SER A 207 2.48 18.90 -4.78
C SER A 207 3.15 17.55 -4.52
N LEU A 208 3.59 16.91 -5.60
CA LEU A 208 4.44 15.71 -5.50
C LEU A 208 5.74 16.01 -4.75
N GLU A 209 6.31 17.20 -4.94
CA GLU A 209 7.53 17.61 -4.26
C GLU A 209 7.32 17.70 -2.74
N ALA A 210 6.24 18.35 -2.29
CA ALA A 210 5.90 18.42 -0.86
C ALA A 210 5.71 17.03 -0.24
N MET A 211 5.08 16.11 -0.97
CA MET A 211 4.94 14.72 -0.56
C MET A 211 6.30 13.99 -0.48
N TYR A 212 7.21 14.22 -1.44
CA TYR A 212 8.56 13.65 -1.43
C TYR A 212 9.40 14.17 -0.28
N GLU A 213 9.36 15.48 -0.03
CA GLU A 213 10.03 16.10 1.10
C GLU A 213 9.54 15.52 2.43
N TYR A 214 8.23 15.35 2.60
CA TYR A 214 7.66 14.68 3.76
C TYR A 214 8.16 13.23 3.91
N VAL A 215 8.12 12.43 2.85
CA VAL A 215 8.60 11.04 2.87
C VAL A 215 10.11 10.97 3.20
N SER A 216 10.89 11.96 2.76
CA SER A 216 12.32 12.04 3.01
C SER A 216 12.67 12.30 4.48
N CYS A 217 11.71 12.77 5.30
CA CYS A 217 11.89 12.90 6.75
C CYS A 217 12.00 11.54 7.46
N CYS A 218 11.64 10.43 6.81
CA CYS A 218 11.78 9.11 7.40
C CYS A 218 13.22 8.89 7.88
N ARG A 219 13.39 8.43 9.13
CA ARG A 219 14.72 8.24 9.73
C ARG A 219 15.59 7.16 9.06
N MET A 220 14.98 6.37 8.19
CA MET A 220 15.62 5.34 7.35
C MET A 220 15.94 5.84 5.94
N MET A 221 15.65 7.12 5.64
CA MET A 221 15.94 7.73 4.35
C MET A 221 17.45 7.73 4.09
N TRP A 222 17.82 7.14 2.96
CA TRP A 222 19.20 7.07 2.51
C TRP A 222 19.19 6.97 0.98
N VAL A 223 20.02 7.80 0.34
CA VAL A 223 20.21 7.77 -1.11
C VAL A 223 21.61 7.23 -1.38
N PRO A 224 21.75 5.96 -1.79
CA PRO A 224 23.06 5.37 -2.04
C PRO A 224 23.77 6.13 -3.17
N PRO A 225 25.12 6.26 -3.10
CA PRO A 225 25.89 6.83 -4.19
C PRO A 225 25.72 5.98 -5.46
N PRO A 226 25.87 6.57 -6.66
CA PRO A 226 25.99 5.78 -7.87
C PRO A 226 27.19 4.83 -7.72
N SER A 227 26.96 3.52 -7.78
CA SER A 227 28.00 2.51 -7.64
C SER A 227 29.13 2.74 -8.65
N LEU A 228 30.39 2.72 -8.21
CA LEU A 228 31.61 2.81 -9.04
C LEU A 228 31.89 1.54 -9.89
N ASN A 229 30.92 0.63 -10.05
CA ASN A 229 31.09 -0.58 -10.84
C ASN A 229 30.23 -0.52 -12.11
N GLY A 230 30.66 0.34 -13.03
CA GLY A 230 30.22 0.37 -14.42
C GLY A 230 31.43 0.76 -15.26
N ASP A 231 31.86 -0.18 -16.10
CA ASP A 231 32.93 -0.04 -17.08
C ASP A 231 32.87 1.32 -17.82
N VAL A 232 34.03 1.88 -18.11
CA VAL A 232 34.20 3.20 -18.73
C VAL A 232 33.67 3.15 -20.17
N GLY A 233 32.38 3.45 -20.35
CA GLY A 233 31.69 3.36 -21.63
C GLY A 233 30.79 4.57 -21.91
N ARG A 234 31.41 5.67 -22.33
CA ARG A 234 30.83 6.83 -23.07
C ARG A 234 29.29 6.87 -23.24
N GLY A 235 28.64 7.81 -22.57
CA GLY A 235 27.31 8.28 -22.98
C GLY A 235 26.58 9.07 -21.89
N GLY A 236 26.44 10.37 -22.07
CA GLY A 236 25.85 11.27 -21.07
C GLY A 236 24.40 10.96 -20.68
N GLY A 237 24.06 11.26 -19.43
CA GLY A 237 22.72 11.65 -19.00
C GLY A 237 21.72 10.57 -18.57
N ALA A 238 21.96 9.27 -18.84
CA ALA A 238 20.91 8.25 -18.67
C ALA A 238 21.20 7.11 -17.65
N GLU A 239 22.40 7.04 -17.09
CA GLU A 239 22.87 5.81 -16.40
C GLU A 239 22.63 5.77 -14.88
N ALA A 240 22.45 6.92 -14.21
CA ALA A 240 22.24 6.96 -12.76
C ALA A 240 20.98 6.20 -12.28
N GLY A 241 19.97 6.04 -13.14
CA GLY A 241 18.76 5.28 -12.85
C GLY A 241 18.87 3.77 -13.12
N ALA A 242 19.91 3.30 -13.83
CA ALA A 242 20.09 1.88 -14.19
C ALA A 242 20.51 1.00 -13.01
N GLU A 243 21.30 1.54 -12.08
CA GLU A 243 21.87 0.78 -10.95
C GLU A 243 20.86 0.62 -9.80
N ASP A 244 20.04 1.65 -9.49
CA ASP A 244 18.93 1.53 -8.54
C ASP A 244 17.90 0.45 -8.94
N ARG A 245 17.92 -0.01 -10.21
CA ARG A 245 17.05 -1.09 -10.71
C ARG A 245 17.50 -2.49 -10.27
N LYS A 246 18.76 -2.70 -9.86
CA LYS A 246 19.28 -4.03 -9.45
C LYS A 246 18.78 -4.47 -8.07
N ILE A 247 18.44 -3.54 -7.18
CA ILE A 247 17.92 -3.81 -5.81
C ILE A 247 16.37 -3.87 -5.79
N ARG A 248 15.71 -3.63 -6.93
CA ARG A 248 14.25 -3.53 -7.01
C ARG A 248 13.58 -4.91 -7.08
N THR A 249 12.51 -5.07 -6.30
CA THR A 249 11.66 -6.26 -6.36
C THR A 249 10.86 -6.29 -7.68
N SER A 250 10.28 -7.44 -8.03
CA SER A 250 9.37 -7.55 -9.19
C SER A 250 8.22 -6.54 -9.11
N ASN A 251 7.68 -6.33 -7.91
CA ASN A 251 6.64 -5.35 -7.67
C ASN A 251 7.12 -3.92 -7.92
N ASP A 252 8.32 -3.56 -7.51
CA ASP A 252 8.86 -2.21 -7.77
C ASP A 252 9.08 -1.98 -9.26
N ARG A 253 9.57 -2.99 -10.00
CA ARG A 253 9.68 -2.91 -11.47
C ARG A 253 8.34 -2.66 -12.14
N ARG A 254 7.26 -3.30 -11.67
CA ARG A 254 5.90 -3.05 -12.15
C ARG A 254 5.44 -1.62 -11.82
N ARG A 255 5.71 -1.14 -10.61
CA ARG A 255 5.35 0.22 -10.19
C ARG A 255 6.08 1.27 -11.02
N MET A 256 7.37 1.11 -11.29
CA MET A 256 8.14 2.02 -12.16
C MET A 256 7.48 2.23 -13.53
N LYS A 257 6.85 1.19 -14.09
CA LYS A 257 6.15 1.27 -15.38
C LYS A 257 4.78 1.94 -15.27
N GLY A 258 4.00 1.60 -14.25
CA GLY A 258 2.58 1.96 -14.15
C GLY A 258 2.24 3.10 -13.20
N ARG A 259 3.21 3.64 -12.45
CA ARG A 259 2.99 4.64 -11.40
C ARG A 259 3.94 5.82 -11.55
N PRO A 260 3.49 6.93 -12.18
CA PRO A 260 4.33 8.09 -12.44
C PRO A 260 4.94 8.71 -11.19
N ALA A 261 4.17 8.87 -10.11
CA ALA A 261 4.67 9.44 -8.85
C ALA A 261 5.74 8.56 -8.20
N PHE A 262 5.54 7.24 -8.13
CA PHE A 262 6.58 6.32 -7.67
C PHE A 262 7.85 6.34 -8.54
N ARG A 263 7.72 6.50 -9.86
CA ARG A 263 8.86 6.58 -10.78
C ARG A 263 9.67 7.86 -10.59
N LYS A 264 9.00 9.02 -10.56
CA LYS A 264 9.64 10.34 -10.36
C LYS A 264 10.40 10.46 -9.04
N TRP A 265 9.97 9.75 -7.99
CA TRP A 265 10.72 9.66 -6.73
C TRP A 265 12.17 9.17 -6.94
N PHE A 266 12.37 8.15 -7.78
CA PHE A 266 13.71 7.63 -8.06
C PHE A 266 14.43 8.35 -9.18
N ASP A 267 13.71 8.66 -10.26
CA ASP A 267 14.33 9.18 -11.49
C ASP A 267 14.62 10.68 -11.38
N ASP A 268 13.86 11.42 -10.54
CA ASP A 268 13.99 12.87 -10.38
C ASP A 268 14.47 13.23 -8.96
N PHE A 269 13.69 12.91 -7.92
CA PHE A 269 13.94 13.38 -6.54
C PHE A 269 15.24 12.80 -5.95
N HIS A 270 15.45 11.48 -6.04
CA HIS A 270 16.72 10.85 -5.61
C HIS A 270 17.93 11.41 -6.37
N VAL A 271 17.79 11.64 -7.68
CA VAL A 271 18.88 12.20 -8.51
C VAL A 271 19.21 13.61 -8.04
N GLN A 272 18.21 14.43 -7.72
CA GLN A 272 18.41 15.77 -7.18
C GLN A 272 19.06 15.73 -5.79
N CYS A 273 18.60 14.84 -4.89
CA CYS A 273 19.22 14.65 -3.59
C CYS A 273 20.71 14.32 -3.70
N ARG A 274 21.11 13.45 -4.65
CA ARG A 274 22.53 13.14 -4.89
C ARG A 274 23.33 14.38 -5.31
N LYS A 275 22.79 15.20 -6.21
CA LYS A 275 23.45 16.44 -6.65
C LYS A 275 23.63 17.44 -5.52
N GLU A 276 22.67 17.49 -4.60
CA GLU A 276 22.66 18.38 -3.43
C GLU A 276 23.44 17.79 -2.23
N GLY A 277 23.94 16.54 -2.33
CA GLY A 277 24.59 15.85 -1.21
C GLY A 277 23.64 15.47 -0.07
N ARG A 278 22.32 15.49 -0.30
CA ARG A 278 21.31 15.14 0.70
C ARG A 278 21.22 13.63 0.88
N PHE A 279 21.02 13.20 2.13
CA PHE A 279 20.81 11.80 2.51
C PHE A 279 21.92 10.84 2.06
N ALA A 280 23.15 11.33 1.92
CA ALA A 280 24.29 10.52 1.46
C ALA A 280 24.76 9.47 2.49
N GLU A 281 24.57 9.76 3.78
CA GLU A 281 24.95 8.88 4.89
C GLU A 281 23.80 7.96 5.30
N GLN A 282 24.10 6.68 5.47
CA GLN A 282 23.17 5.71 6.04
C GLN A 282 23.18 5.80 7.57
N LYS A 283 22.12 6.38 8.16
CA LYS A 283 22.08 6.70 9.61
C LYS A 283 21.75 5.52 10.53
N THR A 284 21.28 4.40 10.00
CA THR A 284 20.84 3.24 10.79
C THR A 284 21.03 1.95 10.01
N THR A 285 20.88 0.80 10.68
CA THR A 285 20.98 -0.53 10.06
C THR A 285 19.75 -1.37 10.35
N ARG A 286 19.59 -2.49 9.64
CA ARG A 286 18.48 -3.42 9.88
C ARG A 286 18.51 -3.96 11.31
N GLU A 287 19.69 -4.25 11.85
CA GLU A 287 19.87 -4.80 13.19
C GLU A 287 19.45 -3.79 14.25
N ALA A 288 19.84 -2.52 14.07
CA ALA A 288 19.43 -1.44 14.97
C ALA A 288 17.90 -1.24 14.97
N ILE A 289 17.28 -1.16 13.79
CA ILE A 289 15.83 -1.04 13.65
C ILE A 289 15.09 -2.26 14.21
N THR A 290 15.64 -3.46 14.00
CA THR A 290 15.10 -4.71 14.56
C THR A 290 15.09 -4.64 16.08
N LYS A 291 16.22 -4.31 16.71
CA LYS A 291 16.31 -4.20 18.17
C LYS A 291 15.31 -3.19 18.73
N GLU A 292 15.26 -1.99 18.14
CA GLU A 292 14.31 -0.96 18.57
C GLU A 292 12.85 -1.38 18.39
N ALA A 293 12.50 -2.01 17.27
CA ALA A 293 11.14 -2.48 17.01
C ALA A 293 10.73 -3.55 18.02
N LEU A 294 11.60 -4.52 18.33
CA LEU A 294 11.32 -5.57 19.29
C LEU A 294 11.08 -5.00 20.69
N THR A 295 11.89 -4.02 21.11
CA THR A 295 11.73 -3.34 22.40
C THR A 295 10.46 -2.48 22.43
N ARG A 296 10.26 -1.59 21.45
CA ARG A 296 9.13 -0.63 21.44
C ARG A 296 7.78 -1.35 21.42
N PHE A 297 7.65 -2.38 20.58
CA PHE A 297 6.38 -3.07 20.34
C PHE A 297 6.23 -4.38 21.12
N ASN A 298 7.12 -4.65 22.08
CA ASN A 298 7.12 -5.88 22.89
C ASN A 298 7.03 -7.16 22.05
N ALA A 299 7.73 -7.19 20.91
CA ALA A 299 7.63 -8.25 19.90
C ALA A 299 8.75 -9.31 20.00
N GLU A 300 9.64 -9.19 20.98
CA GLU A 300 10.83 -10.04 21.12
C GLU A 300 10.50 -11.53 21.29
N ALA A 301 9.55 -11.86 22.17
CA ALA A 301 9.16 -13.24 22.43
C ALA A 301 8.65 -13.93 21.16
N GLU A 302 7.74 -13.27 20.42
CA GLU A 302 7.17 -13.80 19.18
C GLU A 302 8.23 -13.90 18.07
N PHE A 303 9.11 -12.90 17.95
CA PHE A 303 10.19 -12.92 16.98
C PHE A 303 11.14 -14.10 17.20
N ASN A 304 11.60 -14.29 18.44
CA ASN A 304 12.49 -15.38 18.81
C ASN A 304 11.81 -16.73 18.63
N HIS A 305 10.57 -16.88 19.10
CA HIS A 305 9.79 -18.10 18.92
C HIS A 305 9.70 -18.52 17.45
N ARG A 306 9.34 -17.59 16.56
CA ARG A 306 9.26 -17.88 15.12
C ARG A 306 10.60 -18.24 14.50
N ARG A 307 11.66 -17.50 14.83
CA ARG A 307 13.01 -17.77 14.34
C ARG A 307 13.45 -19.17 14.76
N ASP A 308 13.32 -19.49 16.04
CA ASP A 308 13.82 -20.73 16.61
C ASP A 308 13.02 -21.94 16.10
N ALA A 309 11.69 -21.82 16.00
CA ALA A 309 10.84 -22.85 15.39
C ALA A 309 11.24 -23.14 13.94
N PHE A 310 11.56 -22.09 13.16
CA PHE A 310 12.00 -22.25 11.78
C PHE A 310 13.38 -22.90 11.66
N VAL A 311 14.33 -22.51 12.52
CA VAL A 311 15.66 -23.10 12.57
C VAL A 311 15.56 -24.58 12.93
N GLN A 312 14.81 -24.95 13.97
CA GLN A 312 14.61 -26.35 14.37
C GLN A 312 14.01 -27.22 13.25
N GLN A 313 13.06 -26.68 12.47
CA GLN A 313 12.48 -27.39 11.33
C GLN A 313 13.43 -27.51 10.12
N THR A 314 14.48 -26.70 10.05
CA THR A 314 15.43 -26.68 8.93
C THR A 314 16.77 -27.35 9.23
N VAL A 315 17.00 -27.80 10.47
CA VAL A 315 18.13 -28.70 10.79
C VAL A 315 17.81 -30.09 10.23
N PRO A 316 18.64 -30.65 9.32
CA PRO A 316 18.44 -32.00 8.84
C PRO A 316 18.68 -32.99 9.98
N VAL A 317 17.73 -33.91 10.18
CA VAL A 317 17.92 -35.07 11.08
C VAL A 317 18.99 -35.96 10.44
N SER A 318 20.24 -35.79 10.83
CA SER A 318 21.28 -36.80 10.63
C SER A 318 22.11 -36.89 11.89
N ASN A 319 21.78 -37.90 12.71
CA ASN A 319 22.70 -38.72 13.46
C ASN A 319 21.93 -39.87 14.14
N HIS A 320 21.58 -40.89 13.37
CA HIS A 320 21.57 -42.25 13.90
C HIS A 320 22.92 -42.86 13.52
N ILE A 321 23.92 -42.63 14.36
CA ILE A 321 25.16 -43.38 14.33
C ILE A 321 24.79 -44.79 14.82
N MET A 322 24.79 -45.74 13.87
CA MET A 322 24.87 -47.16 14.20
C MET A 322 26.23 -47.39 14.86
N VAL A 323 26.24 -47.61 16.17
CA VAL A 323 27.38 -48.24 16.83
C VAL A 323 27.25 -49.74 16.56
N LEU A 324 27.87 -50.19 15.47
CA LEU A 324 28.27 -51.59 15.36
C LEU A 324 29.56 -51.73 16.18
N GLU A 325 29.44 -52.26 17.39
CA GLU A 325 30.58 -52.75 18.16
C GLU A 325 31.10 -54.02 17.48
N GLU A 326 32.29 -53.94 16.88
CA GLU A 326 33.10 -55.09 16.51
C GLU A 326 33.88 -55.60 17.74
N ALA A 327 33.55 -56.83 18.13
CA ALA A 327 34.40 -57.94 18.61
C ALA A 327 35.27 -57.77 19.88
N PRO A 328 35.59 -58.90 20.55
CA PRO A 328 36.84 -59.54 20.16
C PRO A 328 36.76 -61.06 20.02
N ALA A 329 37.58 -61.57 19.11
CA ALA A 329 37.98 -62.97 19.07
C ALA A 329 39.03 -63.28 20.15
N LEU A 330 38.97 -64.52 20.66
CA LEU A 330 40.03 -65.40 21.15
C LEU A 330 39.80 -65.94 22.57
N GLY A 331 39.71 -67.26 22.64
CA GLY A 331 39.57 -68.13 23.80
C GLY A 331 39.13 -69.51 23.36
#